data_AF-A0A527YYE7-F1
#
_entry.id   AF-A0A527YYE7-F1
#
_cell.length_a   1.000
_cell.length_b   1.000
_cell.length_c   1.000
_cell.angle_alpha   90.00
_cell.angle_beta   90.00
_cell.angle_gamma   90.00
#
_symmetry.space_group_name_H-M   'P 1'
#
loop_
_entity.id
_entity.type
_entity.pdbx_description
1 polymer ?
#
loop_
_entity_poly.entity_id
_entity_poly.type
_entity_poly.pdbx_seq_one_letter_code
_entity_poly.pdbx_strand_id
1 'polypeptide(L)'
;IFVHIPKTAGTSLHSYFSQLSDAYGATPRLPELEPYAREIAYKHKMACELKAWIGDELWSRAFKVAFVRNPWDLMVSSYNWWLQKAPTYPHFGAQVEQVQALGSFKSFLASDFGTRMINEVTGSMEDWFQDSGRDIVD
;
A
#
# COMPACT_ATOMS: atom_id res chain seq x y z
N ILE A 1 -1.76 11.30 -7.56
CA ILE A 1 -0.95 10.51 -6.59
C ILE A 1 -1.71 9.24 -6.31
N PHE A 2 -1.13 8.07 -6.63
CA PHE A 2 -1.77 6.79 -6.30
C PHE A 2 -1.18 6.28 -4.97
N VAL A 3 -1.99 6.27 -3.92
CA VAL A 3 -1.58 5.74 -2.61
C VAL A 3 -1.81 4.23 -2.59
N HIS A 4 -0.72 3.47 -2.65
CA HIS A 4 -0.77 2.02 -2.86
C HIS A 4 -0.87 1.23 -1.56
N ILE A 5 -2.09 0.91 -1.13
CA ILE A 5 -2.37 0.01 -0.01
C ILE A 5 -1.93 -1.42 -0.37
N PRO A 6 -1.22 -2.17 0.51
CA PRO A 6 -0.88 -3.55 0.19
C PRO A 6 -2.13 -4.42 0.02
N LYS A 7 -2.05 -5.36 -0.93
CA LYS A 7 -3.08 -6.39 -1.20
C LYS A 7 -4.43 -5.87 -1.75
N THR A 8 -4.47 -4.63 -2.25
CA THR A 8 -5.66 -4.02 -2.89
C THR A 8 -5.55 -3.93 -4.42
N ALA A 9 -4.97 -4.97 -5.04
CA ALA A 9 -4.76 -5.07 -6.50
C ALA A 9 -3.85 -3.98 -7.11
N GLY A 10 -3.03 -3.30 -6.30
CA GLY A 10 -2.21 -2.20 -6.80
C GLY A 10 -1.13 -2.58 -7.82
N THR A 11 -0.68 -3.84 -7.90
CA THR A 11 0.18 -4.30 -9.01
C THR A 11 -0.52 -4.18 -10.37
N SER A 12 -1.78 -4.58 -10.45
CA SER A 12 -2.57 -4.48 -11.67
C SER A 12 -2.83 -3.02 -12.04
N LEU A 13 -3.17 -2.18 -11.04
CA LEU A 13 -3.39 -0.75 -11.25
C LEU A 13 -2.11 -0.03 -11.68
N HIS A 14 -0.96 -0.36 -11.09
CA HIS A 14 0.32 0.21 -11.50
C HIS A 14 0.65 -0.12 -12.96
N SER A 15 0.43 -1.38 -13.38
CA SER A 15 0.60 -1.78 -14.79
C SER A 15 -0.37 -1.02 -15.71
N TYR A 16 -1.62 -0.86 -15.30
CA TYR A 16 -2.62 -0.12 -16.07
C TYR A 16 -2.28 1.37 -16.20
N PHE A 17 -1.89 2.04 -15.10
CA PHE A 17 -1.51 3.44 -15.12
C PHE A 17 -0.24 3.69 -15.95
N SER A 18 0.72 2.78 -15.93
CA SER A 18 1.90 2.86 -16.81
C SER A 18 1.48 2.83 -18.29
N GLN A 19 0.60 1.90 -18.68
CA GLN A 19 0.11 1.81 -20.05
C GLN A 19 -0.68 3.05 -20.48
N LEU A 20 -1.47 3.64 -19.58
CA LEU A 20 -2.18 4.89 -19.86
C LEU A 20 -1.20 6.06 -20.05
N SER A 21 -0.17 6.15 -19.21
CA SER A 21 0.89 7.14 -19.34
C SER A 21 1.57 7.06 -20.71
N ASP A 22 1.90 5.84 -21.16
CA ASP A 22 2.52 5.60 -22.45
C ASP A 22 1.57 5.95 -23.62
N ALA A 23 0.28 5.65 -23.48
CA ALA A 23 -0.72 5.85 -24.55
C ALA A 23 -1.14 7.32 -24.73
N TYR A 24 -1.28 8.08 -23.65
CA TYR A 24 -1.81 9.45 -23.66
C TYR A 24 -0.73 10.52 -23.49
N GLY A 25 0.52 10.12 -23.21
CA GLY A 25 1.59 11.01 -22.81
C GLY A 25 1.43 11.49 -21.37
N ALA A 26 2.46 11.31 -20.55
CA ALA A 26 2.52 11.88 -19.21
C ALA A 26 2.92 13.36 -19.29
N THR A 27 2.00 14.24 -19.67
CA THR A 27 2.16 15.65 -19.29
C THR A 27 1.67 15.79 -17.85
N PRO A 28 2.53 16.06 -16.86
CA PRO A 28 2.09 16.22 -15.49
C PRO A 28 1.14 17.41 -15.43
N ARG A 29 -0.11 17.18 -15.01
CA ARG A 29 -1.05 18.29 -14.75
C ARG A 29 -0.59 19.20 -13.60
N LEU A 30 0.41 18.74 -12.85
CA LEU A 30 0.95 19.39 -11.67
C LEU A 30 2.48 19.16 -11.61
N PRO A 31 3.27 19.87 -12.46
CA PRO A 31 4.72 19.69 -12.56
C PRO A 31 5.48 19.91 -11.25
N GLU A 32 4.91 20.67 -10.31
CA GLU A 32 5.49 20.92 -8.99
C GLU A 32 5.63 19.64 -8.15
N LEU A 33 4.98 18.53 -8.55
CA LEU A 33 5.16 17.21 -7.93
C LEU A 33 6.43 16.47 -8.38
N GLU A 34 7.08 16.91 -9.46
CA GLU A 34 8.25 16.22 -10.03
C GLU A 34 9.39 15.99 -9.01
N PRO A 35 9.73 16.94 -8.12
CA PRO A 35 10.74 16.71 -7.09
C PRO A 35 10.41 15.57 -6.11
N TYR A 36 9.14 15.18 -6.02
CA TYR A 36 8.63 14.13 -5.13
C TYR A 36 8.26 12.85 -5.89
N ALA A 37 8.58 12.76 -7.20
CA ALA A 37 8.16 11.65 -8.05
C ALA A 37 8.65 10.29 -7.52
N ARG A 38 9.86 10.24 -6.96
CA ARG A 38 10.44 9.03 -6.38
C ARG A 38 9.64 8.55 -5.17
N GLU A 39 9.23 9.46 -4.31
CA GLU A 39 8.51 9.22 -3.07
C GLU A 39 7.08 8.78 -3.40
N ILE A 40 6.43 9.45 -4.36
CA ILE A 40 5.12 9.07 -4.90
C ILE A 40 5.16 7.67 -5.54
N ALA A 41 6.25 7.31 -6.21
CA ALA A 41 6.41 6.01 -6.85
C ALA A 41 6.71 4.87 -5.87
N TYR A 42 7.14 5.19 -4.64
CA TYR A 42 7.44 4.17 -3.64
C TYR A 42 6.15 3.51 -3.14
N LYS A 43 6.10 2.18 -3.25
CA LYS A 43 4.92 1.40 -2.87
C LYS A 43 4.72 1.43 -1.36
N HIS A 44 3.46 1.39 -0.94
CA HIS A 44 3.07 1.21 0.46
C HIS A 44 3.45 2.35 1.42
N LYS A 45 3.85 3.53 0.92
CA LYS A 45 3.91 4.73 1.78
C LYS A 45 2.50 5.12 2.25
N MET A 46 2.41 5.53 3.51
CA MET A 46 1.18 6.06 4.08
C MET A 46 0.88 7.45 3.51
N ALA A 47 -0.40 7.84 3.46
CA ALA A 47 -0.80 9.14 2.91
C ALA A 47 -0.28 10.30 3.76
N CYS A 48 -0.28 10.15 5.08
CA CYS A 48 0.23 11.15 6.01
C CYS A 48 1.73 11.43 5.79
N GLU A 49 2.53 10.39 5.52
CA GLU A 49 3.94 10.53 5.18
C GLU A 49 4.10 11.28 3.86
N LEU A 50 3.40 10.88 2.80
CA LEU A 50 3.49 11.57 1.51
C LEU A 50 3.08 13.04 1.61
N LYS A 51 1.99 13.33 2.33
CA LYS A 51 1.53 14.69 2.59
C LYS A 51 2.58 15.52 3.34
N ALA A 52 3.24 14.95 4.34
CA ALA A 52 4.30 15.64 5.09
C ALA A 52 5.50 16.02 4.20
N TRP A 53 5.84 15.17 3.22
CA TRP A 53 6.93 15.45 2.27
C TRP A 53 6.54 16.49 1.22
N ILE A 54 5.34 16.35 0.64
CA ILE A 54 4.84 17.17 -0.47
C ILE A 54 4.39 18.56 0.01
N GLY A 55 3.89 18.66 1.24
CA GLY A 55 3.31 19.88 1.81
C GLY A 55 1.82 20.03 1.51
N ASP A 56 1.11 20.72 2.41
CA ASP A 56 -0.36 20.82 2.39
C ASP A 56 -0.91 21.49 1.13
N GLU A 57 -0.27 22.57 0.67
CA GLU A 57 -0.70 23.32 -0.51
C GLU A 57 -0.70 22.42 -1.75
N LEU A 58 0.42 21.76 -2.00
CA LEU A 58 0.62 20.92 -3.17
C LEU A 58 -0.23 19.64 -3.09
N TRP A 59 -0.34 19.05 -1.90
CA TRP A 59 -1.20 17.90 -1.62
C TRP A 59 -2.67 18.22 -1.92
N SER A 60 -3.17 19.38 -1.49
CA SER A 60 -4.58 19.77 -1.71
C SER A 60 -4.95 19.97 -3.17
N ARG A 61 -3.98 20.34 -4.02
CA ARG A 61 -4.16 20.57 -5.46
C ARG A 61 -4.04 19.28 -6.28
N ALA A 62 -3.32 18.28 -5.77
CA ALA A 62 -3.17 17.00 -6.42
C ALA A 62 -4.48 16.20 -6.35
N PHE A 63 -4.78 15.44 -7.40
CA PHE A 63 -5.76 14.35 -7.31
C PHE A 63 -5.09 13.13 -6.68
N LYS A 64 -5.67 12.57 -5.63
CA LYS A 64 -5.17 11.41 -4.90
C LYS A 64 -6.20 10.30 -5.04
N VAL A 65 -5.74 9.06 -5.19
CA VAL A 65 -6.63 7.91 -5.24
C VAL A 65 -5.99 6.76 -4.47
N ALA A 66 -6.82 6.02 -3.75
CA ALA A 66 -6.47 4.74 -3.14
C ALA A 66 -7.57 3.72 -3.47
N PHE A 67 -7.20 2.44 -3.42
CA PHE A 67 -8.16 1.36 -3.53
C PHE A 67 -8.13 0.58 -2.22
N VAL A 68 -9.30 0.45 -1.61
CA VAL A 68 -9.50 -0.37 -0.42
C VAL A 68 -10.05 -1.74 -0.80
N ARG A 69 -10.00 -2.68 0.13
CA ARG A 69 -10.57 -4.02 -0.03
C ARG A 69 -11.32 -4.39 1.23
N ASN A 70 -12.32 -5.25 1.12
CA ASN A 70 -12.95 -5.86 2.29
C ASN A 70 -11.85 -6.39 3.26
N PRO A 71 -11.87 -6.02 4.56
CA PRO A 71 -10.81 -6.38 5.49
C PRO A 71 -10.55 -7.88 5.61
N TRP A 72 -11.60 -8.70 5.55
CA TRP A 72 -11.48 -10.16 5.58
C TRP A 72 -10.73 -10.67 4.35
N ASP A 73 -11.15 -10.26 3.15
CA ASP A 73 -10.51 -10.69 1.91
C ASP A 73 -9.05 -10.22 1.81
N LEU A 74 -8.76 -9.04 2.37
CA LEU A 74 -7.41 -8.50 2.46
C LEU A 74 -6.53 -9.39 3.34
N MET A 75 -7.02 -9.79 4.52
CA MET A 75 -6.30 -10.69 5.42
C MET A 75 -6.13 -12.09 4.84
N VAL A 76 -7.16 -12.64 4.18
CA VAL A 76 -7.05 -13.92 3.45
C VAL A 76 -5.96 -13.82 2.36
N SER A 77 -5.90 -12.70 1.64
CA SER A 77 -4.87 -12.46 0.63
C SER A 77 -3.46 -12.33 1.23
N SER A 78 -3.32 -11.68 2.39
CA SER A 78 -2.04 -11.55 3.09
C SER A 78 -1.55 -12.91 3.59
N TYR A 79 -2.40 -13.68 4.26
CA TYR A 79 -2.07 -15.03 4.76
C TYR A 79 -1.57 -15.95 3.63
N ASN A 80 -2.30 -16.01 2.52
CA ASN A 80 -1.88 -16.83 1.37
C ASN A 80 -0.59 -16.32 0.72
N TRP A 81 -0.36 -14.99 0.71
CA TRP A 81 0.88 -14.43 0.19
C TRP A 81 2.09 -14.85 1.06
N TRP A 82 1.95 -14.81 2.39
CA TRP A 82 2.99 -15.28 3.31
C TRP A 82 3.33 -16.76 3.11
N LEU A 83 2.35 -17.59 2.80
CA LEU A 83 2.57 -19.03 2.61
C LEU A 83 3.08 -19.39 1.20
N GLN A 84 2.69 -18.65 0.16
CA GLN A 84 2.91 -19.06 -1.24
C GLN A 84 3.93 -18.20 -1.98
N LYS A 85 4.09 -16.92 -1.61
CA LYS A 85 4.92 -15.95 -2.32
C LYS A 85 6.09 -15.46 -1.49
N ALA A 86 5.88 -15.10 -0.23
CA ALA A 86 6.96 -14.68 0.66
C ALA A 86 8.17 -15.66 0.70
N PRO A 87 7.99 -17.01 0.64
CA PRO A 87 9.13 -17.94 0.63
C PRO A 87 10.09 -17.78 -0.55
N THR A 88 9.66 -17.14 -1.65
CA THR A 88 10.55 -16.87 -2.79
C THR A 88 11.48 -15.67 -2.56
N TYR A 89 11.32 -14.95 -1.45
CA TYR A 89 12.10 -13.76 -1.11
C TYR A 89 12.94 -14.02 0.15
N PRO A 90 14.28 -14.15 0.02
CA PRO A 90 15.13 -14.56 1.14
C PRO A 90 15.05 -13.66 2.40
N HIS A 91 14.81 -12.36 2.21
CA HIS A 91 14.72 -11.40 3.32
C HIS A 91 13.46 -11.57 4.21
N PHE A 92 12.50 -12.41 3.79
CA PHE A 92 11.31 -12.75 4.57
C PHE A 92 11.40 -14.10 5.30
N GLY A 93 12.55 -14.78 5.26
CA GLY A 93 12.69 -16.14 5.80
C GLY A 93 12.21 -16.30 7.25
N ALA A 94 12.62 -15.39 8.14
CA ALA A 94 12.22 -15.44 9.55
C ALA A 94 10.69 -15.26 9.74
N GLN A 95 10.08 -14.34 9.00
CA GLN A 95 8.64 -14.10 9.05
C GLN A 95 7.86 -15.28 8.45
N VAL A 96 8.37 -15.88 7.37
CA VAL A 96 7.78 -17.07 6.75
C VAL A 96 7.73 -18.23 7.75
N GLU A 97 8.84 -18.49 8.45
CA GLU A 97 8.89 -19.53 9.49
C GLU A 97 7.87 -19.27 10.61
N GLN A 98 7.77 -18.01 11.07
CA GLN A 98 6.79 -17.62 12.08
C GLN A 98 5.35 -17.86 11.60
N VAL A 99 5.00 -17.41 10.39
CA VAL A 99 3.64 -17.56 9.84
C VAL A 99 3.31 -19.03 9.60
N GLN A 100 4.25 -19.84 9.13
CA GLN A 100 4.06 -21.28 8.97
C GLN A 100 3.83 -21.98 10.31
N ALA A 101 4.58 -21.60 11.35
CA ALA A 101 4.45 -22.16 12.69
C ALA A 101 3.08 -21.86 13.34
N LEU A 102 2.38 -20.79 12.94
CA LEU A 102 1.03 -20.49 13.42
C LEU A 102 -0.01 -21.55 13.00
N GLY A 103 0.24 -22.28 11.91
CA GLY A 103 -0.51 -23.46 11.48
C GLY A 103 -1.95 -23.25 10.99
N SER A 104 -2.54 -22.07 11.18
CA SER A 104 -3.91 -21.78 10.73
C SER A 104 -4.14 -20.30 10.45
N PHE A 105 -5.13 -20.00 9.60
CA PHE A 105 -5.56 -18.62 9.35
C PHE A 105 -6.09 -17.92 10.61
N LYS A 106 -6.79 -18.66 11.49
CA LYS A 106 -7.28 -18.11 12.75
C LYS A 106 -6.13 -17.67 13.67
N SER A 107 -5.10 -18.49 13.78
CA SER A 107 -3.88 -18.16 14.54
C SER A 107 -3.14 -16.98 13.92
N PHE A 108 -3.09 -16.91 12.57
CA PHE A 108 -2.55 -15.77 11.83
C PHE A 108 -3.28 -14.47 12.17
N LEU A 109 -4.62 -14.46 12.12
CA LEU A 109 -5.43 -13.29 12.46
C LEU A 109 -5.23 -12.81 13.91
N ALA A 110 -4.94 -13.73 14.83
CA ALA A 110 -4.67 -13.40 16.23
C ALA A 110 -3.20 -12.99 16.50
N SER A 111 -2.32 -13.11 15.51
CA SER A 111 -0.89 -12.76 15.64
C SER A 111 -0.62 -11.29 15.30
N ASP A 112 0.63 -10.84 15.49
CA ASP A 112 1.07 -9.51 15.05
C ASP A 112 0.81 -9.28 13.54
N PHE A 113 0.97 -10.33 12.71
CA PHE A 113 0.73 -10.25 11.26
C PHE A 113 -0.73 -9.93 10.90
N GLY A 114 -1.69 -10.30 11.75
CA GLY A 114 -3.12 -10.08 11.52
C GLY A 114 -3.70 -8.90 12.29
N THR A 115 -3.03 -8.47 13.37
CA THR A 115 -3.56 -7.43 14.28
C THR A 115 -2.84 -6.09 14.16
N ARG A 116 -1.59 -6.09 13.70
CA ARG A 116 -0.74 -4.88 13.65
C ARG A 116 -0.18 -4.58 12.26
N MET A 117 -0.38 -5.49 11.32
CA MET A 117 0.27 -5.42 10.01
C MET A 117 -0.72 -5.68 8.89
N ILE A 118 -0.48 -5.03 7.77
CA ILE A 118 -0.98 -5.46 6.47
C ILE A 118 0.21 -5.98 5.69
N ASN A 119 0.28 -7.30 5.55
CA ASN A 119 1.39 -7.99 4.93
C ASN A 119 2.71 -7.72 5.69
N GLU A 120 3.71 -7.09 5.08
CA GLU A 120 4.98 -6.73 5.71
C GLU A 120 4.99 -5.34 6.37
N VAL A 121 3.92 -4.56 6.23
CA VAL A 121 3.88 -3.17 6.71
C VAL A 121 3.04 -3.06 7.98
N THR A 122 3.62 -2.46 9.02
CA THR A 122 2.91 -2.15 10.26
C THR A 122 1.93 -1.01 10.03
N GLY A 123 0.69 -1.18 10.47
CA GLY A 123 -0.39 -0.20 10.31
C GLY A 123 -1.74 -0.84 10.10
N SER A 124 -2.76 0.01 10.14
CA SER A 124 -4.15 -0.24 9.78
C SER A 124 -4.43 0.25 8.36
N MET A 125 -5.52 -0.19 7.74
CA MET A 125 -5.81 0.21 6.35
C MET A 125 -6.02 1.72 6.22
N GLU A 126 -6.60 2.30 7.26
CA GLU A 126 -6.91 3.70 7.43
C GLU A 126 -5.66 4.58 7.36
N ASP A 127 -4.50 4.11 7.83
CA ASP A 127 -3.25 4.87 7.80
C ASP A 127 -2.81 5.26 6.37
N TRP A 128 -3.28 4.54 5.35
CA TRP A 128 -3.01 4.85 3.95
C TRP A 128 -3.93 5.90 3.33
N PHE A 129 -5.01 6.30 4.00
CA PHE A 129 -5.90 7.32 3.44
C PHE A 129 -6.36 8.37 4.45
N GLN A 130 -6.05 8.20 5.74
CA GLN A 130 -6.41 9.13 6.80
C GLN A 130 -5.21 9.83 7.42
N ASP A 131 -5.46 11.04 7.91
CA ASP A 131 -4.61 11.77 8.83
C ASP A 131 -5.48 12.27 9.98
N SER A 132 -5.14 11.86 11.21
CA SER A 132 -5.87 12.25 12.42
C SER A 132 -7.38 11.94 12.35
N GLY A 133 -7.73 10.80 11.75
CA GLY A 133 -9.11 10.32 11.60
C GLY A 133 -9.92 11.01 10.50
N ARG A 134 -9.28 11.80 9.64
CA ARG A 134 -9.90 12.44 8.48
C ARG A 134 -9.31 11.88 7.19
N ASP A 135 -10.16 11.60 6.22
CA ASP A 135 -9.71 11.21 4.89
C ASP A 135 -8.94 12.36 4.25
N ILE A 136 -7.73 12.06 3.77
CA ILE A 136 -6.84 13.00 3.05
C ILE A 136 -6.57 12.54 1.61
N VAL A 137 -7.21 11.46 1.20
CA VAL A 137 -7.24 10.91 -0.17
C VAL A 137 -8.68 11.08 -0.70
N ASP A 138 -8.82 11.35 -2.01
CA ASP A 138 -10.13 11.61 -2.64
C ASP A 138 -10.96 10.34 -2.86
#